data_AF-A0A837HN50-F1
#
_entry.id   AF-A0A837HN50-F1
#
_cell.length_a   1.000
_cell.length_b   1.000
_cell.length_c   1.000
_cell.angle_alpha   90.00
_cell.angle_beta   90.00
_cell.angle_gamma   90.00
#
_symmetry.space_group_name_H-M   'P 1'
#
loop_
_entity.id
_entity.type
_entity.pdbx_description
1 polymer ?
#
loop_
_entity_poly.entity_id
_entity_poly.type
_entity_poly.pdbx_seq_one_letter_code
_entity_poly.pdbx_strand_id
1 'polypeptide(L)'
;TLTNRFNHTGRREATLKIELSLPKLLFGNNFDELSIDDFDPVTKLLKSRLKDMGVMVWEKFLLNAPVSAIHYSKNIPLTDGSTPHYLISKINEANIKLSLDINQTDYRNDGHSYKWHANSYEVAFYDKIKDLEMAKKSEKRAVERDNALQLSLFDTFEKRKQLEVLRMEVRLNKRQKIKQLFRTLGIQSELTYKNLFSPSISQQVLLHYLDEVESKRLPLFDYKPTSPKSLLADLIINNSRLGLKKTVQLYGLKQIFNDITPRELRTMFSGYSQRSWYRLIAEAKTVKLPPSKSPLEVIREHLTNFEPLKLVDFQDTMLNNDKYN
;
A
#
# COMPACT_ATOMS: atom_id res chain seq x y z
N THR A 1 -18.22 -6.19 19.44
CA THR A 1 -17.90 -7.41 20.24
C THR A 1 -17.54 -7.05 21.66
N LEU A 2 -18.09 -7.73 22.66
CA LEU A 2 -17.65 -7.56 24.06
C LEU A 2 -16.34 -8.32 24.29
N THR A 3 -15.36 -7.66 24.92
CA THR A 3 -14.06 -8.25 25.23
C THR A 3 -13.67 -7.99 26.68
N ASN A 4 -13.14 -8.98 27.38
CA ASN A 4 -12.61 -8.80 28.73
C ASN A 4 -11.17 -8.31 28.65
N ARG A 5 -10.92 -7.08 29.09
CA ARG A 5 -9.58 -6.50 29.16
C ARG A 5 -9.30 -5.96 30.55
N PHE A 6 -8.03 -5.98 30.94
CA PHE A 6 -7.57 -5.27 32.13
C PHE A 6 -7.58 -3.77 31.84
N ASN A 7 -8.26 -3.00 32.68
CA ASN A 7 -8.21 -1.55 32.62
C ASN A 7 -6.91 -1.02 33.26
N HIS A 8 -6.73 0.30 33.28
CA HIS A 8 -5.54 0.96 33.82
C HIS A 8 -5.36 0.74 35.34
N THR A 9 -6.37 0.21 36.05
CA THR A 9 -6.30 -0.15 37.47
C THR A 9 -6.11 -1.65 37.71
N GLY A 10 -5.87 -2.44 36.66
CA GLY A 10 -5.64 -3.89 36.76
C GLY A 10 -6.90 -4.72 37.00
N ARG A 11 -8.11 -4.14 36.87
CA ARG A 11 -9.38 -4.86 36.96
C ARG A 11 -9.84 -5.32 35.58
N ARG A 12 -10.39 -6.54 35.49
CA ARG A 12 -11.05 -7.01 34.27
C ARG A 12 -12.37 -6.29 34.10
N GLU A 13 -12.54 -5.64 32.97
CA GLU A 13 -13.76 -4.92 32.62
C GLU A 13 -14.24 -5.40 31.24
N ALA A 14 -15.55 -5.56 31.10
CA ALA A 14 -16.18 -5.83 29.83
C ALA A 14 -16.09 -4.56 28.97
N THR A 15 -15.31 -4.62 27.89
CA THR A 15 -15.08 -3.51 26.98
C THR A 15 -15.75 -3.79 25.65
N LEU A 16 -16.45 -2.79 25.10
CA LEU A 16 -17.00 -2.87 23.75
C LEU A 16 -15.91 -2.58 22.73
N LYS A 17 -15.60 -3.56 21.90
CA LYS A 17 -14.77 -3.39 20.70
C LYS A 17 -15.67 -3.07 19.51
N ILE A 18 -15.40 -1.93 18.89
CA ILE A 18 -16.06 -1.48 17.66
C ILE A 18 -15.04 -1.61 16.53
N GLU A 19 -15.41 -2.29 15.46
CA GLU A 19 -14.63 -2.43 14.23
C GLU A 19 -15.49 -1.93 13.08
N LEU A 20 -14.95 -1.03 12.27
CA LEU A 20 -15.68 -0.41 11.18
C LEU A 20 -14.73 0.17 10.13
N SER A 21 -15.24 0.32 8.92
CA SER A 21 -14.64 1.18 7.89
C SER A 21 -15.38 2.52 7.90
N LEU A 22 -14.67 3.59 8.22
CA LEU A 22 -15.26 4.93 8.28
C LEU A 22 -15.79 5.41 6.90
N PRO A 23 -15.07 5.18 5.77
CA PRO A 23 -15.62 5.48 4.45
C PRO A 23 -16.93 4.75 4.16
N LYS A 24 -16.99 3.44 4.44
CA LYS A 24 -18.22 2.65 4.23
C LYS A 24 -19.37 3.14 5.09
N LEU A 25 -19.08 3.58 6.32
CA LEU A 25 -20.09 4.11 7.21
C LEU A 25 -20.73 5.38 6.62
N LEU A 26 -19.92 6.30 6.08
CA LEU A 26 -20.40 7.58 5.57
C LEU A 26 -20.95 7.51 4.13
N PHE A 27 -20.22 6.87 3.23
CA PHE A 27 -20.51 6.86 1.79
C PHE A 27 -21.13 5.55 1.28
N GLY A 28 -21.25 4.53 2.14
CA GLY A 28 -21.68 3.18 1.73
C GLY A 28 -20.62 2.42 0.93
N ASN A 29 -19.47 3.03 0.64
CA ASN A 29 -18.37 2.43 -0.10
C ASN A 29 -17.01 2.87 0.46
N ASN A 30 -15.92 2.25 -0.02
CA ASN A 30 -14.56 2.62 0.39
C ASN A 30 -13.69 3.11 -0.76
N PHE A 31 -14.30 3.42 -1.90
CA PHE A 31 -13.67 4.13 -3.00
C PHE A 31 -13.57 5.61 -2.67
N ASP A 32 -14.67 6.20 -2.18
CA ASP A 32 -14.69 7.58 -1.70
C ASP A 32 -13.84 7.72 -0.43
N GLU A 33 -12.84 8.59 -0.50
CA GLU A 33 -11.92 8.83 0.60
C GLU A 33 -12.45 9.90 1.55
N LEU A 34 -12.10 9.79 2.83
CA LEU A 34 -12.48 10.77 3.84
C LEU A 34 -11.55 11.98 3.80
N SER A 35 -12.14 13.15 4.00
CA SER A 35 -11.46 14.41 4.29
C SER A 35 -11.50 14.71 5.78
N ILE A 36 -10.79 15.75 6.23
CA ILE A 36 -10.85 16.21 7.62
C ILE A 36 -12.25 16.72 8.00
N ASP A 37 -12.96 17.31 7.05
CA ASP A 37 -14.30 17.88 7.23
C ASP A 37 -15.37 16.79 7.47
N ASP A 38 -15.07 15.55 7.07
CA ASP A 38 -15.94 14.39 7.29
C ASP A 38 -15.92 13.89 8.74
N PHE A 39 -15.04 14.41 9.61
CA PHE A 39 -14.91 13.91 10.99
C PHE A 39 -16.20 14.00 11.80
N ASP A 40 -16.84 15.17 11.78
CA ASP A 40 -18.08 15.43 12.52
C ASP A 40 -19.27 14.63 11.95
N PRO A 41 -19.53 14.62 10.62
CA PRO A 41 -20.52 13.76 10.01
C PRO A 41 -20.37 12.28 10.36
N VAL A 42 -19.14 11.74 10.23
CA VAL A 42 -18.85 10.34 10.56
C VAL A 42 -19.11 10.05 12.03
N THR A 43 -18.68 10.93 12.93
CA THR A 43 -18.83 10.75 14.38
C THR A 43 -20.30 10.73 14.79
N LYS A 44 -21.11 11.65 14.24
CA LYS A 44 -22.56 11.70 14.48
C LYS A 44 -23.24 10.44 13.95
N LEU A 45 -22.87 10.00 12.74
CA LEU A 45 -23.43 8.80 12.14
C LEU A 45 -23.06 7.54 12.94
N LEU A 46 -21.81 7.42 13.39
CA LEU A 46 -21.35 6.33 14.25
C LEU A 46 -22.16 6.27 15.54
N LYS A 47 -22.36 7.42 16.21
CA LYS A 47 -23.19 7.51 17.42
C LYS A 47 -24.63 7.07 17.16
N SER A 48 -25.22 7.49 16.04
CA SER A 48 -26.57 7.07 15.66
C SER A 48 -26.65 5.56 15.45
N ARG A 49 -25.72 4.97 14.69
CA ARG A 49 -25.69 3.52 14.44
C ARG A 49 -25.49 2.72 15.72
N LEU A 50 -24.63 3.19 16.63
CA LEU A 50 -24.48 2.56 17.95
C LEU A 50 -25.79 2.60 18.74
N LYS A 51 -26.50 3.73 18.71
CA LYS A 51 -27.82 3.87 19.36
C LYS A 51 -28.84 2.90 18.77
N ASP A 52 -28.89 2.77 17.44
CA ASP A 52 -29.77 1.83 16.74
C ASP A 52 -29.47 0.37 17.14
N MET A 53 -28.20 0.08 17.43
CA MET A 53 -27.73 -1.21 17.96
C MET A 53 -27.93 -1.37 19.48
N GLY A 54 -28.61 -0.43 20.15
CA GLY A 54 -28.88 -0.46 21.59
C GLY A 54 -27.73 0.03 22.48
N VAL A 55 -26.67 0.60 21.90
CA VAL A 55 -25.49 1.12 22.61
C VAL A 55 -25.57 2.64 22.71
N MET A 56 -25.91 3.14 23.90
CA MET A 56 -25.86 4.57 24.19
C MET A 56 -24.47 4.99 24.65
N VAL A 57 -23.81 5.88 23.88
CA VAL A 57 -22.49 6.43 24.23
C VAL A 57 -22.51 7.95 24.16
N TRP A 58 -21.88 8.59 25.15
CA TRP A 58 -21.63 10.03 25.09
C TRP A 58 -20.52 10.31 24.09
N GLU A 59 -20.69 11.38 23.32
CA GLU A 59 -19.76 11.77 22.25
C GLU A 59 -18.33 11.98 22.76
N LYS A 60 -18.18 12.58 23.96
CA LYS A 60 -16.88 12.74 24.62
C LYS A 60 -16.11 11.42 24.79
N PHE A 61 -16.81 10.30 25.01
CA PHE A 61 -16.17 8.99 25.16
C PHE A 61 -15.81 8.37 23.81
N LEU A 62 -16.61 8.64 22.78
CA LEU A 62 -16.33 8.20 21.42
C LEU A 62 -15.08 8.90 20.86
N LEU A 63 -15.00 10.23 21.03
CA LEU A 63 -13.85 11.04 20.57
C LEU A 63 -12.54 10.59 21.22
N ASN A 64 -12.57 10.29 22.53
CA ASN A 64 -11.42 9.85 23.30
C ASN A 64 -11.26 8.32 23.33
N ALA A 65 -12.02 7.59 22.52
CA ALA A 65 -11.96 6.13 22.51
C ALA A 65 -10.56 5.64 22.10
N PRO A 66 -9.94 4.72 22.87
CA PRO A 66 -8.60 4.25 22.56
C PRO A 66 -8.62 3.34 21.33
N VAL A 67 -7.73 3.61 20.38
CA VAL A 67 -7.61 2.84 19.15
C VAL A 67 -6.60 1.70 19.33
N SER A 68 -7.05 0.47 19.09
CA SER A 68 -6.19 -0.72 19.18
C SER A 68 -5.59 -1.17 17.84
N ALA A 69 -6.25 -0.83 16.73
CA ALA A 69 -5.85 -1.12 15.38
C ALA A 69 -6.37 -0.01 14.44
N ILE A 70 -5.60 0.32 13.41
CA ILE A 70 -5.99 1.34 12.41
C ILE A 70 -5.42 0.97 11.05
N HIS A 71 -6.22 1.16 10.01
CA HIS A 71 -5.83 0.89 8.63
C HIS A 71 -5.86 2.20 7.86
N TYR A 72 -4.71 2.59 7.33
CA TYR A 72 -4.57 3.78 6.48
C TYR A 72 -4.51 3.32 5.03
N SER A 73 -5.12 4.09 4.12
CA SER A 73 -5.09 3.73 2.70
C SER A 73 -5.17 4.96 1.81
N LYS A 74 -4.72 4.79 0.57
CA LYS A 74 -4.85 5.74 -0.52
C LYS A 74 -5.20 5.04 -1.82
N ASN A 75 -6.21 5.55 -2.50
CA ASN A 75 -6.55 5.26 -3.89
C ASN A 75 -5.76 6.22 -4.79
N ILE A 76 -5.09 5.66 -5.78
CA ILE A 76 -4.17 6.34 -6.69
C ILE A 76 -4.73 6.15 -8.11
N PRO A 77 -5.40 7.17 -8.67
CA PRO A 77 -5.90 7.10 -10.04
C PRO A 77 -4.74 7.20 -11.02
N LEU A 78 -4.64 6.23 -11.92
CA LEU A 78 -3.59 6.18 -12.93
C LEU A 78 -4.12 6.82 -14.23
N THR A 79 -3.68 8.05 -14.49
CA THR A 79 -4.10 8.83 -15.67
C THR A 79 -2.97 8.98 -16.71
N ASP A 80 -1.77 8.52 -16.38
CA ASP A 80 -0.55 8.59 -17.21
C ASP A 80 -0.40 7.40 -18.18
N GLY A 81 -1.41 6.53 -18.25
CA GLY A 81 -1.38 5.29 -19.03
C GLY A 81 -0.64 4.13 -18.34
N SER A 82 -0.14 4.32 -17.12
CA SER A 82 0.35 3.22 -16.30
C SER A 82 -0.81 2.34 -15.82
N THR A 83 -0.52 1.06 -15.55
CA THR A 83 -1.51 0.12 -15.04
C THR A 83 -1.13 -0.35 -13.63
N PRO A 84 -2.10 -0.73 -12.78
CA PRO A 84 -1.82 -1.25 -11.45
C PRO A 84 -0.92 -2.48 -11.52
N HIS A 85 -1.15 -3.35 -12.52
CA HIS A 85 -0.31 -4.51 -12.78
C HIS A 85 1.16 -4.14 -13.01
N TYR A 86 1.43 -3.15 -13.88
CA TYR A 86 2.79 -2.67 -14.12
C TYR A 86 3.44 -2.14 -12.82
N LEU A 87 2.75 -1.26 -12.09
CA LEU A 87 3.29 -0.68 -10.84
C LEU A 87 3.52 -1.74 -9.76
N ILE A 88 2.61 -2.70 -9.62
CA ILE A 88 2.75 -3.84 -8.71
C ILE A 88 3.97 -4.69 -9.07
N SER A 89 4.22 -4.94 -10.36
CA SER A 89 5.44 -5.64 -10.80
C SER A 89 6.71 -4.90 -10.36
N LYS A 90 6.69 -3.56 -10.42
CA LYS A 90 7.80 -2.72 -9.94
C LYS A 90 7.90 -2.75 -8.42
N ILE A 91 6.80 -2.74 -7.68
CA ILE A 91 6.86 -2.90 -6.23
C ILE A 91 7.45 -4.27 -5.85
N ASN A 92 7.14 -5.33 -6.59
CA ASN A 92 7.63 -6.69 -6.33
C ASN A 92 9.16 -6.86 -6.52
N GLU A 93 9.79 -6.04 -7.38
CA GLU A 93 11.25 -6.02 -7.53
C GLU A 93 11.97 -5.51 -6.26
N ALA A 94 11.26 -4.88 -5.31
CA ALA A 94 11.85 -4.45 -4.05
C ALA A 94 12.23 -5.65 -3.16
N ASN A 95 13.47 -5.66 -2.66
CA ASN A 95 13.99 -6.74 -1.83
C ASN A 95 13.51 -6.63 -0.36
N ILE A 96 12.19 -6.74 -0.15
CA ILE A 96 11.56 -6.76 1.17
C ILE A 96 12.07 -7.98 1.97
N LYS A 97 12.19 -7.84 3.30
CA LYS A 97 12.78 -8.86 4.19
C LYS A 97 12.05 -10.20 4.06
N LEU A 98 12.82 -11.29 3.94
CA LEU A 98 12.31 -12.67 3.90
C LEU A 98 11.52 -13.10 5.14
N SER A 99 11.76 -12.47 6.30
CA SER A 99 11.07 -12.78 7.56
C SER A 99 9.62 -12.30 7.59
N LEU A 100 9.22 -11.47 6.63
CA LEU A 100 7.84 -11.10 6.43
C LEU A 100 7.20 -12.15 5.55
N ASP A 101 6.01 -12.57 5.95
CA ASP A 101 5.21 -13.46 5.12
C ASP A 101 4.73 -12.63 3.93
N ILE A 102 5.50 -12.68 2.84
CA ILE A 102 5.05 -12.13 1.57
C ILE A 102 4.16 -13.19 1.00
N ASN A 103 2.90 -13.10 1.41
CA ASN A 103 1.83 -13.60 0.59
C ASN A 103 1.76 -12.69 -0.64
N GLN A 104 2.65 -12.92 -1.62
CA GLN A 104 2.11 -13.16 -2.95
C GLN A 104 1.22 -14.38 -2.74
N THR A 105 0.00 -14.14 -2.25
CA THR A 105 -1.06 -15.05 -2.59
C THR A 105 -1.02 -14.98 -4.10
N ASP A 106 -0.44 -16.01 -4.70
CA ASP A 106 -1.01 -16.67 -5.86
C ASP A 106 -2.50 -16.87 -5.55
N TYR A 107 -3.26 -15.78 -5.53
CA TYR A 107 -4.58 -15.83 -6.08
C TYR A 107 -4.33 -16.42 -7.46
N ARG A 108 -5.08 -17.47 -7.78
CA ARG A 108 -5.12 -18.14 -9.07
C ARG A 108 -5.52 -17.20 -10.25
N ASN A 109 -5.22 -15.90 -10.16
CA ASN A 109 -5.70 -14.78 -10.97
C ASN A 109 -4.58 -13.72 -11.19
N ASP A 110 -3.51 -14.04 -11.92
CA ASP A 110 -2.72 -13.08 -12.72
C ASP A 110 -2.19 -11.76 -12.08
N GLY A 111 -1.65 -11.81 -10.85
CA GLY A 111 -0.74 -10.74 -10.38
C GLY A 111 -1.37 -9.36 -10.13
N HIS A 112 -2.62 -9.30 -9.64
CA HIS A 112 -3.32 -8.03 -9.35
C HIS A 112 -3.11 -7.47 -7.93
N SER A 113 -2.31 -8.12 -7.08
CA SER A 113 -1.99 -7.62 -5.74
C SER A 113 -0.59 -8.04 -5.28
N TYR A 114 0.03 -7.20 -4.45
CA TYR A 114 1.26 -7.48 -3.73
C TYR A 114 1.11 -7.05 -2.28
N LYS A 115 1.29 -7.98 -1.35
CA LYS A 115 1.18 -7.70 0.08
C LYS A 115 2.28 -8.40 0.86
N TRP A 116 2.72 -7.76 1.94
CA TRP A 116 3.56 -8.39 2.93
C TRP A 116 2.94 -8.25 4.31
N HIS A 117 2.92 -9.38 5.02
CA HIS A 117 2.20 -9.53 6.26
C HIS A 117 3.15 -9.83 7.42
N ALA A 118 2.84 -9.24 8.57
CA ALA A 118 3.31 -9.64 9.87
C ALA A 118 2.15 -9.63 10.86
N ASN A 119 2.26 -10.41 11.93
CA ASN A 119 1.23 -10.47 12.98
C ASN A 119 0.84 -9.09 13.57
N SER A 120 1.70 -8.07 13.45
CA SER A 120 1.47 -6.73 13.97
C SER A 120 1.07 -5.69 12.93
N TYR A 121 1.34 -5.93 11.65
CA TYR A 121 0.97 -5.04 10.55
C TYR A 121 1.00 -5.74 9.19
N GLU A 122 0.28 -5.19 8.22
CA GLU A 122 0.29 -5.63 6.83
C GLU A 122 0.38 -4.39 5.92
N VAL A 123 1.06 -4.52 4.79
CA VAL A 123 1.04 -3.53 3.72
C VAL A 123 0.62 -4.22 2.44
N ALA A 124 -0.32 -3.63 1.72
CA ALA A 124 -0.89 -4.17 0.50
C ALA A 124 -0.96 -3.10 -0.60
N PHE A 125 -0.64 -3.53 -1.81
CA PHE A 125 -0.86 -2.80 -3.06
C PHE A 125 -1.73 -3.68 -3.95
N TYR A 126 -2.83 -3.15 -4.46
CA TYR A 126 -3.71 -3.93 -5.33
C TYR A 126 -4.48 -3.06 -6.30
N ASP A 127 -4.85 -3.67 -7.41
CA ASP A 127 -5.78 -3.10 -8.38
C ASP A 127 -7.18 -3.01 -7.74
N LYS A 128 -7.62 -1.80 -7.42
CA LYS A 128 -8.87 -1.58 -6.67
C LYS A 128 -10.09 -1.95 -7.50
N ILE A 129 -10.05 -1.71 -8.81
CA ILE A 129 -11.18 -1.98 -9.70
C ILE A 129 -11.32 -3.48 -9.93
N LYS A 130 -10.20 -4.17 -10.20
CA LYS A 130 -10.23 -5.64 -10.33
C LYS A 130 -10.53 -6.35 -9.03
N ASP A 131 -10.05 -5.86 -7.89
CA ASP A 131 -10.39 -6.42 -6.58
C ASP A 131 -11.90 -6.38 -6.32
N LEU A 132 -12.49 -5.24 -6.62
CA LEU A 132 -13.91 -5.04 -6.63
C LEU A 132 -14.57 -6.06 -7.59
N GLU A 133 -14.15 -6.19 -8.85
CA GLU A 133 -14.78 -7.11 -9.82
C GLU A 133 -14.73 -8.57 -9.37
N MET A 134 -13.61 -8.98 -8.76
CA MET A 134 -13.44 -10.33 -8.22
C MET A 134 -14.41 -10.60 -7.07
N ALA A 135 -14.74 -9.60 -6.26
CA ALA A 135 -15.67 -9.77 -5.15
C ALA A 135 -17.09 -10.12 -5.61
N LYS A 136 -17.52 -9.64 -6.79
CA LYS A 136 -18.79 -10.03 -7.44
C LYS A 136 -18.83 -11.53 -7.75
N LYS A 137 -17.68 -12.11 -8.11
CA LYS A 137 -17.54 -13.56 -8.41
C LYS A 137 -17.35 -14.39 -7.14
N SER A 138 -16.56 -13.90 -6.18
CA SER A 138 -16.31 -14.58 -4.91
C SER A 138 -15.70 -13.63 -3.87
N GLU A 139 -16.44 -13.37 -2.80
CA GLU A 139 -15.98 -12.53 -1.68
C GLU A 139 -14.72 -13.08 -0.99
N LYS A 140 -14.55 -14.42 -0.94
CA LYS A 140 -13.36 -15.05 -0.37
C LYS A 140 -12.08 -14.78 -1.17
N ARG A 141 -12.21 -14.39 -2.44
CA ARG A 141 -11.09 -14.19 -3.38
C ARG A 141 -10.65 -12.72 -3.48
N ALA A 142 -11.40 -11.78 -2.92
CA ALA A 142 -11.01 -10.38 -2.87
C ALA A 142 -10.04 -10.10 -1.69
N VAL A 143 -9.19 -9.10 -1.86
CA VAL A 143 -8.33 -8.51 -0.82
C VAL A 143 -9.21 -7.84 0.24
N GLU A 144 -10.31 -7.24 -0.19
CA GLU A 144 -11.32 -6.68 0.68
C GLU A 144 -12.44 -7.67 1.01
N ARG A 145 -12.86 -7.68 2.29
CA ARG A 145 -14.05 -8.39 2.77
C ARG A 145 -15.20 -7.39 2.93
N ASP A 146 -16.45 -7.82 2.77
CA ASP A 146 -17.66 -7.00 2.84
C ASP A 146 -17.82 -6.05 1.63
N ASN A 147 -17.72 -6.60 0.42
CA ASN A 147 -17.91 -5.86 -0.83
C ASN A 147 -19.37 -5.79 -1.29
N ALA A 148 -20.29 -6.49 -0.61
CA ALA A 148 -21.71 -6.52 -0.95
C ALA A 148 -22.36 -5.12 -1.02
N LEU A 149 -21.91 -4.19 -0.18
CA LEU A 149 -22.39 -2.80 -0.15
C LEU A 149 -21.89 -1.96 -1.34
N GLN A 150 -20.88 -2.43 -2.06
CA GLN A 150 -20.18 -1.70 -3.12
C GLN A 150 -20.54 -2.20 -4.52
N LEU A 151 -21.45 -3.18 -4.62
CA LEU A 151 -21.81 -3.79 -5.91
C LEU A 151 -22.49 -2.81 -6.88
N SER A 152 -23.17 -1.78 -6.38
CA SER A 152 -23.78 -0.75 -7.22
C SER A 152 -22.76 0.17 -7.91
N LEU A 153 -21.51 0.20 -7.44
CA LEU A 153 -20.46 1.00 -8.06
C LEU A 153 -19.95 0.40 -9.38
N PHE A 154 -20.08 -0.92 -9.58
CA PHE A 154 -19.62 -1.61 -10.80
C PHE A 154 -20.33 -1.12 -12.06
N ASP A 155 -21.64 -0.93 -11.99
CA ASP A 155 -22.42 -0.47 -13.15
C ASP A 155 -21.92 0.89 -13.64
N THR A 156 -21.30 1.66 -12.75
CA THR A 156 -20.69 2.94 -13.08
C THR A 156 -19.27 2.78 -13.64
N PHE A 157 -18.51 1.74 -13.24
CA PHE A 157 -17.15 1.47 -13.72
C PHE A 157 -17.10 0.66 -15.02
N GLU A 158 -18.02 -0.29 -15.27
CA GLU A 158 -18.06 -1.08 -16.51
C GLU A 158 -18.25 -0.20 -17.77
N LYS A 159 -18.86 0.99 -17.61
CA LYS A 159 -18.97 2.00 -18.67
C LYS A 159 -17.64 2.71 -19.00
N ARG A 160 -16.57 2.46 -18.23
CA ARG A 160 -15.31 3.22 -18.26
C ARG A 160 -14.14 2.31 -18.65
N LYS A 161 -13.79 2.27 -19.94
CA LYS A 161 -12.68 1.44 -20.43
C LYS A 161 -11.26 1.87 -20.00
N GLN A 162 -11.10 2.99 -19.26
CA GLN A 162 -9.78 3.61 -19.03
C GLN A 162 -9.48 4.03 -17.59
N LEU A 163 -10.39 3.86 -16.63
CA LEU A 163 -10.07 4.22 -15.25
C LEU A 163 -9.33 3.05 -14.61
N GLU A 164 -8.09 3.30 -14.21
CA GLU A 164 -7.23 2.36 -13.50
C GLU A 164 -6.92 2.94 -12.12
N VAL A 165 -7.12 2.16 -11.05
CA VAL A 165 -6.91 2.64 -9.68
C VAL A 165 -6.07 1.65 -8.90
N LEU A 166 -4.87 2.07 -8.52
CA LEU A 166 -4.03 1.34 -7.57
C LEU A 166 -4.40 1.78 -6.15
N ARG A 167 -4.62 0.84 -5.24
CA ARG A 167 -4.75 1.15 -3.82
C ARG A 167 -3.54 0.70 -3.05
N MET A 168 -3.01 1.61 -2.23
CA MET A 168 -2.07 1.31 -1.17
C MET A 168 -2.82 1.24 0.16
N GLU A 169 -2.58 0.21 0.95
CA GLU A 169 -3.19 0.03 2.27
C GLU A 169 -2.13 -0.44 3.29
N VAL A 170 -2.08 0.23 4.44
CA VAL A 170 -1.23 -0.11 5.58
C VAL A 170 -2.11 -0.39 6.78
N ARG A 171 -2.19 -1.67 7.16
CA ARG A 171 -3.00 -2.17 8.26
C ARG A 171 -2.13 -2.32 9.50
N LEU A 172 -2.33 -1.47 10.51
CA LEU A 172 -1.65 -1.57 11.80
C LEU A 172 -2.55 -2.30 12.81
N ASN A 173 -2.29 -3.59 13.03
CA ASN A 173 -3.19 -4.48 13.77
C ASN A 173 -2.97 -4.48 15.30
N LYS A 174 -1.85 -3.92 15.76
CA LYS A 174 -1.49 -3.89 17.20
C LYS A 174 -1.08 -2.49 17.65
N ARG A 175 -1.65 -2.04 18.78
CA ARG A 175 -1.31 -0.76 19.44
C ARG A 175 0.19 -0.55 19.65
N GLN A 176 0.92 -1.59 20.02
CA GLN A 176 2.38 -1.53 20.21
C GLN A 176 3.11 -1.14 18.91
N LYS A 177 2.66 -1.66 17.76
CA LYS A 177 3.23 -1.34 16.45
C LYS A 177 2.88 0.08 16.02
N ILE A 178 1.66 0.56 16.31
CA ILE A 178 1.29 1.97 16.10
C ILE A 178 2.24 2.88 16.89
N LYS A 179 2.42 2.63 18.20
CA LYS A 179 3.34 3.41 19.05
C LYS A 179 4.79 3.34 18.56
N GLN A 180 5.24 2.18 18.10
CA GLN A 180 6.59 2.03 17.55
C GLN A 180 6.76 2.88 16.29
N LEU A 181 5.82 2.78 15.36
CA LEU A 181 5.86 3.53 14.10
C LEU A 181 5.79 5.04 14.35
N PHE A 182 4.91 5.50 15.25
CA PHE A 182 4.81 6.92 15.58
C PHE A 182 6.10 7.48 16.16
N ARG A 183 6.80 6.72 17.03
CA ARG A 183 8.13 7.10 17.50
C ARG A 183 9.16 7.19 16.37
N THR A 184 9.14 6.25 15.43
CA THR A 184 10.01 6.27 14.25
C THR A 184 9.75 7.49 13.38
N LEU A 185 8.48 7.89 13.23
CA LEU A 185 8.05 9.03 12.42
C LEU A 185 8.08 10.37 13.17
N GLY A 186 8.42 10.39 14.46
CA GLY A 186 8.37 11.60 15.29
C GLY A 186 6.95 12.12 15.57
N ILE A 187 5.92 11.29 15.39
CA ILE A 187 4.52 11.67 15.62
C ILE A 187 4.22 11.63 17.11
N GLN A 188 3.92 12.81 17.68
CA GLN A 188 3.47 12.96 19.06
C GLN A 188 1.95 13.05 19.10
N SER A 189 1.29 11.90 19.23
CA SER A 189 -0.17 11.83 19.25
C SER A 189 -0.66 10.70 20.15
N GLU A 190 -1.65 11.00 20.98
CA GLU A 190 -2.36 9.97 21.74
C GLU A 190 -3.20 9.11 20.79
N LEU A 191 -3.27 7.81 21.08
CA LEU A 191 -3.96 6.84 20.22
C LEU A 191 -5.47 6.82 20.47
N THR A 192 -6.12 7.96 20.22
CA THR A 192 -7.58 8.15 20.34
C THR A 192 -8.23 8.28 18.96
N TYR A 193 -9.53 8.01 18.87
CA TYR A 193 -10.28 8.14 17.62
C TYR A 193 -10.11 9.54 17.00
N LYS A 194 -10.31 10.60 17.79
CA LYS A 194 -10.18 11.98 17.33
C LYS A 194 -8.79 12.27 16.76
N ASN A 195 -7.74 11.88 17.48
CA ASN A 195 -6.38 12.25 17.10
C ASN A 195 -5.85 11.45 15.91
N LEU A 196 -6.34 10.23 15.72
CA LEU A 196 -5.95 9.37 14.60
C LEU A 196 -6.75 9.63 13.33
N PHE A 197 -7.85 10.37 13.40
CA PHE A 197 -8.53 10.90 12.22
C PHE A 197 -7.75 12.10 11.67
N SER A 198 -6.61 11.82 11.05
CA SER A 198 -5.70 12.84 10.54
C SER A 198 -5.13 12.45 9.18
N PRO A 199 -5.42 13.22 8.12
CA PRO A 199 -4.81 13.02 6.80
C PRO A 199 -3.28 13.07 6.86
N SER A 200 -2.70 13.96 7.66
CA SER A 200 -1.24 14.08 7.81
C SER A 200 -0.61 12.81 8.40
N ILE A 201 -1.23 12.20 9.42
CA ILE A 201 -0.74 10.94 9.98
C ILE A 201 -0.84 9.82 8.93
N SER A 202 -1.97 9.73 8.22
CA SER A 202 -2.19 8.75 7.16
C SER A 202 -1.11 8.86 6.07
N GLN A 203 -0.88 10.08 5.59
CA GLN A 203 0.14 10.41 4.62
C GLN A 203 1.55 9.99 5.08
N GLN A 204 1.97 10.39 6.28
CA GLN A 204 3.29 10.04 6.81
C GLN A 204 3.49 8.52 6.93
N VAL A 205 2.45 7.80 7.35
CA VAL A 205 2.49 6.33 7.44
C VAL A 205 2.62 5.70 6.06
N LEU A 206 1.83 6.14 5.07
CA LEU A 206 1.91 5.58 3.72
C LEU A 206 3.26 5.89 3.06
N LEU A 207 3.74 7.14 3.15
CA LEU A 207 5.05 7.53 2.61
C LEU A 207 6.19 6.73 3.24
N HIS A 208 6.17 6.50 4.56
CA HIS A 208 7.17 5.67 5.22
C HIS A 208 7.29 4.26 4.61
N TYR A 209 6.15 3.63 4.33
CA TYR A 209 6.15 2.30 3.73
C TYR A 209 6.49 2.33 2.23
N LEU A 210 6.20 3.42 1.52
CA LEU A 210 6.69 3.63 0.16
C LEU A 210 8.23 3.81 0.14
N ASP A 211 8.78 4.61 1.05
CA ASP A 211 10.23 4.78 1.22
C ASP A 211 10.92 3.44 1.52
N GLU A 212 10.27 2.58 2.32
CA GLU A 212 10.74 1.22 2.59
C GLU A 212 10.77 0.32 1.34
N VAL A 213 9.89 0.55 0.36
CA VAL A 213 9.88 -0.16 -0.93
C VAL A 213 10.99 0.39 -1.80
N GLU A 214 11.00 1.71 -2.03
CA GLU A 214 11.95 2.37 -2.91
C GLU A 214 13.41 2.16 -2.47
N SER A 215 13.71 2.32 -1.18
CA SER A 215 15.06 2.09 -0.64
C SER A 215 15.57 0.64 -0.77
N LYS A 216 14.67 -0.30 -1.05
CA LYS A 216 14.98 -1.72 -1.27
C LYS A 216 14.94 -2.12 -2.74
N ARG A 217 14.57 -1.22 -3.65
CA ARG A 217 14.80 -1.37 -5.09
C ARG A 217 16.26 -1.10 -5.42
N LEU A 218 16.75 -1.72 -6.48
CA LEU A 218 18.10 -1.50 -7.00
C LEU A 218 18.02 -0.56 -8.21
N PRO A 219 18.97 0.39 -8.37
CA PRO A 219 19.03 1.26 -9.54
C PRO A 219 19.07 0.48 -10.87
N LEU A 220 19.59 -0.75 -10.84
CA LEU A 220 19.63 -1.65 -11.98
C LEU A 220 18.23 -1.95 -12.57
N PHE A 221 17.15 -1.94 -11.78
CA PHE A 221 15.81 -2.23 -12.32
C PHE A 221 15.29 -1.15 -13.25
N ASP A 222 15.52 0.11 -12.87
CA ASP A 222 14.97 1.27 -13.59
C ASP A 222 15.80 1.63 -14.82
N TYR A 223 17.06 1.18 -14.86
CA TYR A 223 17.93 1.39 -16.00
C TYR A 223 17.55 0.52 -17.22
N LYS A 224 17.22 1.19 -18.33
CA LYS A 224 16.90 0.58 -19.63
C LYS A 224 18.02 0.85 -20.64
N PRO A 225 19.02 -0.03 -20.74
CA PRO A 225 20.08 0.14 -21.74
C PRO A 225 19.56 -0.06 -23.16
N THR A 226 20.10 0.68 -24.13
CA THR A 226 19.77 0.52 -25.56
C THR A 226 20.32 -0.77 -26.16
N SER A 227 21.41 -1.30 -25.60
CA SER A 227 21.98 -2.59 -25.99
C SER A 227 22.79 -3.21 -24.84
N PRO A 228 23.09 -4.51 -24.88
CA PRO A 228 24.03 -5.13 -23.94
C PRO A 228 25.39 -4.41 -23.89
N LYS A 229 25.87 -3.91 -25.03
CA LYS A 229 27.10 -3.12 -25.13
C LYS A 229 26.99 -1.78 -24.40
N SER A 230 25.85 -1.09 -24.50
CA SER A 230 25.65 0.18 -23.81
C SER A 230 25.66 -0.02 -22.30
N LEU A 231 24.96 -1.04 -21.79
CA LEU A 231 24.97 -1.36 -20.35
C LEU A 231 26.39 -1.55 -19.82
N LEU A 232 27.23 -2.31 -20.54
CA LEU A 232 28.61 -2.54 -20.14
C LEU A 232 29.43 -1.24 -20.17
N ALA A 233 29.27 -0.43 -21.22
CA ALA A 233 29.94 0.87 -21.34
C ALA A 233 29.53 1.82 -20.20
N ASP A 234 28.24 1.92 -19.88
CA ASP A 234 27.73 2.78 -18.81
C ASP A 234 28.23 2.34 -17.43
N LEU A 235 28.32 1.03 -17.18
CA LEU A 235 28.90 0.51 -15.95
C LEU A 235 30.38 0.90 -15.83
N ILE A 236 31.16 0.79 -16.91
CA ILE A 236 32.59 1.14 -16.93
C ILE A 236 32.81 2.65 -16.75
N ILE A 237 32.08 3.48 -17.51
CA ILE A 237 32.27 4.92 -17.56
C ILE A 237 31.81 5.57 -16.25
N ASN A 238 30.62 5.23 -15.77
CA ASN A 238 30.03 5.89 -14.59
C ASN A 238 30.60 5.38 -13.26
N ASN A 239 31.36 4.28 -13.29
CA ASN A 239 31.90 3.64 -12.10
C ASN A 239 33.37 3.24 -12.27
N SER A 240 34.22 4.22 -12.60
CA SER A 240 35.67 4.03 -12.88
C SER A 240 36.48 3.31 -11.79
N ARG A 241 35.98 3.24 -10.56
CA ARG A 241 36.60 2.51 -9.44
C ARG A 241 36.20 1.03 -9.36
N LEU A 242 35.23 0.58 -10.15
CA LEU A 242 34.84 -0.83 -10.20
C LEU A 242 35.85 -1.61 -11.04
N GLY A 243 36.49 -2.60 -10.42
CA GLY A 243 37.35 -3.54 -11.13
C GLY A 243 36.55 -4.47 -12.06
N LEU A 244 37.22 -5.00 -13.08
CA LEU A 244 36.66 -5.87 -14.13
C LEU A 244 35.66 -6.90 -13.62
N LYS A 245 36.04 -7.66 -12.58
CA LYS A 245 35.20 -8.72 -11.99
C LYS A 245 33.85 -8.19 -11.49
N LYS A 246 33.85 -7.03 -10.84
CA LYS A 246 32.63 -6.42 -10.29
C LYS A 246 31.74 -5.88 -11.40
N THR A 247 32.34 -5.28 -12.43
CA THR A 247 31.60 -4.80 -13.61
C THR A 247 30.87 -5.94 -14.31
N VAL A 248 31.55 -7.07 -14.56
CA VAL A 248 30.93 -8.27 -15.15
C VAL A 248 29.86 -8.85 -14.23
N GLN A 249 30.08 -8.85 -12.92
CA GLN A 249 29.09 -9.32 -11.94
C GLN A 249 27.81 -8.49 -11.94
N LEU A 250 27.91 -7.14 -11.96
CA LEU A 250 26.75 -6.25 -12.01
C LEU A 250 26.03 -6.33 -13.36
N TYR A 251 26.79 -6.46 -14.45
CA TYR A 251 26.24 -6.72 -15.77
C TYR A 251 25.41 -8.02 -15.77
N GLY A 252 25.98 -9.12 -15.30
CA GLY A 252 25.27 -10.40 -15.20
C GLY A 252 24.06 -10.32 -14.28
N LEU A 253 24.18 -9.62 -13.15
CA LEU A 253 23.07 -9.40 -12.23
C LEU A 253 21.90 -8.66 -12.90
N LYS A 254 22.18 -7.61 -13.69
CA LYS A 254 21.15 -6.90 -14.46
C LYS A 254 20.47 -7.81 -15.48
N GLN A 255 21.23 -8.65 -16.19
CA GLN A 255 20.65 -9.59 -17.16
C GLN A 255 19.71 -10.58 -16.47
N ILE A 256 20.15 -11.16 -15.33
CA ILE A 256 19.31 -12.07 -14.54
C ILE A 256 18.02 -11.39 -14.08
N PHE A 257 18.11 -10.14 -13.63
CA PHE A 257 16.97 -9.36 -13.16
C PHE A 257 15.96 -8.94 -14.23
N ASN A 258 16.24 -9.19 -15.51
CA ASN A 258 15.22 -9.02 -16.55
C ASN A 258 14.17 -10.15 -16.49
N ASP A 259 14.55 -11.32 -15.99
CA ASP A 259 13.70 -12.52 -16.01
C ASP A 259 13.38 -13.06 -14.60
N ILE A 260 14.22 -12.76 -13.60
CA ILE A 260 14.14 -13.35 -12.26
C ILE A 260 14.11 -12.25 -11.19
N THR A 261 13.17 -12.33 -10.26
CA THR A 261 13.10 -11.38 -9.14
C THR A 261 14.25 -11.57 -8.15
N PRO A 262 14.64 -10.53 -7.37
CA PRO A 262 15.68 -10.67 -6.35
C PRO A 262 15.39 -11.75 -5.32
N ARG A 263 14.12 -11.98 -5.03
CA ARG A 263 13.71 -13.00 -4.06
C ARG A 263 13.89 -14.40 -4.62
N GLU A 264 13.44 -14.65 -5.84
CA GLU A 264 13.65 -15.95 -6.53
C GLU A 264 15.14 -16.24 -6.67
N LEU A 265 15.92 -15.26 -7.12
CA LEU A 265 17.36 -15.39 -7.26
C LEU A 265 18.03 -15.71 -5.92
N ARG A 266 17.57 -15.10 -4.82
CA ARG A 266 18.07 -15.38 -3.47
C ARG A 266 17.76 -16.82 -3.04
N THR A 267 16.58 -17.33 -3.38
CA THR A 267 16.18 -18.72 -3.11
C THR A 267 17.04 -19.70 -3.90
N MET A 268 17.29 -19.41 -5.18
CA MET A 268 18.21 -20.20 -6.02
C MET A 268 19.64 -20.22 -5.44
N PHE A 269 20.10 -19.12 -4.85
CA PHE A 269 21.40 -19.03 -4.18
C PHE A 269 21.37 -19.44 -2.70
N SER A 270 20.34 -20.13 -2.21
CA SER A 270 20.22 -20.54 -0.81
C SER A 270 21.38 -21.41 -0.31
N GLY A 271 22.02 -22.19 -1.19
CA GLY A 271 23.23 -22.97 -0.89
C GLY A 271 24.51 -22.14 -0.68
N TYR A 272 24.49 -20.84 -1.00
CA TYR A 272 25.60 -19.92 -0.79
C TYR A 272 25.43 -19.13 0.51
N SER A 273 26.52 -18.55 1.01
CA SER A 273 26.48 -17.77 2.25
C SER A 273 25.56 -16.54 2.13
N GLN A 274 24.71 -16.32 3.14
CA GLN A 274 23.85 -15.12 3.22
C GLN A 274 24.67 -13.83 3.17
N ARG A 275 25.88 -13.84 3.74
CA ARG A 275 26.82 -12.70 3.69
C ARG A 275 27.20 -12.36 2.24
N SER A 276 27.43 -13.35 1.39
CA SER A 276 27.75 -13.15 -0.03
C SER A 276 26.60 -12.46 -0.77
N TRP A 277 25.35 -12.89 -0.52
CA TRP A 277 24.15 -12.26 -1.06
C TRP A 277 24.03 -10.80 -0.65
N TYR A 278 24.11 -10.52 0.65
CA TYR A 278 23.99 -9.15 1.14
C TYR A 278 25.12 -8.24 0.62
N ARG A 279 26.34 -8.77 0.46
CA ARG A 279 27.44 -8.03 -0.16
C ARG A 279 27.15 -7.69 -1.62
N LEU A 280 26.64 -8.64 -2.42
CA LEU A 280 26.26 -8.41 -3.82
C LEU A 280 25.18 -7.33 -3.94
N ILE A 281 24.13 -7.42 -3.12
CA ILE A 281 23.04 -6.43 -3.11
C ILE A 281 23.53 -5.06 -2.66
N ALA A 282 24.42 -4.99 -1.66
CA ALA A 282 25.00 -3.72 -1.22
C ALA A 282 25.85 -3.07 -2.31
N GLU A 283 26.63 -3.85 -3.07
CA GLU A 283 27.39 -3.36 -4.23
C GLU A 283 26.45 -2.89 -5.36
N ALA A 284 25.37 -3.63 -5.64
CA ALA A 284 24.39 -3.25 -6.65
C ALA A 284 23.63 -1.96 -6.28
N LYS A 285 23.49 -1.63 -4.98
CA LYS A 285 22.86 -0.37 -4.54
C LYS A 285 23.72 0.86 -4.78
N THR A 286 25.05 0.73 -4.82
CA THR A 286 25.97 1.87 -4.95
C THR A 286 26.36 2.17 -6.39
N VAL A 287 25.87 1.37 -7.35
CA VAL A 287 26.14 1.57 -8.77
C VAL A 287 25.54 2.88 -9.26
N LYS A 288 26.34 3.66 -9.98
CA LYS A 288 25.90 4.86 -10.67
C LYS A 288 25.51 4.48 -12.10
N LEU A 289 24.27 4.76 -12.46
CA LEU A 289 23.74 4.58 -13.81
C LEU A 289 23.18 5.91 -14.29
N PRO A 290 23.02 6.11 -15.61
CA PRO A 290 22.33 7.26 -16.14
C PRO A 290 20.96 7.45 -15.46
N PRO A 291 20.52 8.70 -15.26
CA PRO A 291 19.27 8.98 -14.57
C PRO A 291 18.11 8.31 -15.31
N SER A 292 17.23 7.68 -14.53
CA SER A 292 15.99 7.09 -15.03
C SER A 292 14.85 7.54 -14.13
N LYS A 293 13.68 7.81 -14.72
CA LYS A 293 12.48 8.17 -13.98
C LYS A 293 12.05 6.96 -13.14
N SER A 294 11.79 7.17 -11.85
CA SER A 294 11.29 6.08 -11.00
C SER A 294 9.91 5.68 -11.49
N PRO A 295 9.62 4.38 -11.70
CA PRO A 295 8.28 3.95 -12.06
C PRO A 295 7.27 4.18 -10.92
N LEU A 296 7.74 4.42 -9.69
CA LEU A 296 6.89 4.65 -8.52
C LEU A 296 6.62 6.14 -8.26
N GLU A 297 7.12 7.04 -9.12
CA GLU A 297 6.97 8.49 -8.95
C GLU A 297 5.49 8.92 -8.92
N VAL A 298 4.64 8.32 -9.77
CA VAL A 298 3.20 8.56 -9.76
C VAL A 298 2.55 8.24 -8.40
N ILE A 299 2.98 7.14 -7.75
CA ILE A 299 2.50 6.78 -6.41
C ILE A 299 2.94 7.83 -5.40
N ARG A 300 4.21 8.25 -5.48
CA ARG A 300 4.78 9.24 -4.58
C ARG A 300 4.07 10.59 -4.70
N GLU A 301 3.85 11.08 -5.92
CA GLU A 301 3.14 12.33 -6.18
C GLU A 301 1.74 12.32 -5.53
N HIS A 302 0.96 11.26 -5.74
CA HIS A 302 -0.37 11.14 -5.14
C HIS A 302 -0.34 10.99 -3.61
N LEU A 303 0.67 10.33 -3.04
CA LEU A 303 0.85 10.27 -1.59
C LEU A 303 1.30 11.61 -1.00
N THR A 304 2.11 12.39 -1.71
CA THR A 304 2.58 13.71 -1.28
C THR A 304 1.48 14.77 -1.38
N ASN A 305 0.65 14.75 -2.43
CA ASN A 305 -0.50 15.66 -2.53
C ASN A 305 -1.64 15.24 -1.61
N PHE A 306 -1.85 13.92 -1.47
CA PHE A 306 -2.82 13.30 -0.57
C PHE A 306 -4.28 13.76 -0.73
N GLU A 307 -4.64 14.28 -1.90
CA GLU A 307 -5.98 14.81 -2.20
C GLU A 307 -7.06 13.71 -2.18
N PRO A 308 -8.12 13.82 -1.37
CA PRO A 308 -9.14 12.78 -1.27
C PRO A 308 -9.75 12.44 -2.63
N LEU A 309 -9.78 11.15 -2.97
CA LEU A 309 -10.42 10.68 -4.19
C LEU A 309 -11.92 10.48 -3.98
N LYS A 310 -12.76 11.05 -4.84
CA LYS A 310 -14.21 10.77 -4.87
C LYS A 310 -14.63 10.22 -6.23
N LEU A 311 -15.72 9.46 -6.26
CA LEU A 311 -16.33 8.96 -7.48
C LEU A 311 -16.84 10.08 -8.40
N VAL A 312 -17.31 11.19 -7.81
CA VAL A 312 -17.85 12.35 -8.53
C VAL A 312 -16.78 13.04 -9.37
N ASP A 313 -15.52 13.01 -8.96
CA ASP A 313 -14.41 13.64 -9.67
C ASP A 313 -14.18 13.03 -11.06
N PHE A 314 -14.67 11.80 -11.25
CA PHE A 314 -14.60 11.09 -12.51
C PHE A 314 -15.87 11.24 -13.36
N GLN A 315 -16.91 11.94 -12.90
CA GLN A 315 -18.20 12.07 -13.62
C GLN A 315 -18.11 12.99 -14.83
N ASP A 316 -17.32 14.06 -14.77
CA ASP A 316 -17.16 14.96 -15.93
C ASP A 316 -16.29 14.33 -17.03
N THR A 317 -15.36 13.44 -16.67
CA THR A 317 -14.65 12.58 -17.64
C THR A 317 -15.56 11.49 -18.23
N MET A 318 -16.74 11.22 -17.66
CA MET A 318 -17.75 10.30 -18.22
C MET A 318 -18.52 10.94 -19.38
N LEU A 319 -18.87 12.23 -19.30
CA LEU A 319 -19.71 12.89 -20.31
C LEU A 319 -18.99 13.19 -21.64
N ASN A 320 -17.66 13.29 -21.64
CA ASN A 320 -16.89 13.59 -22.84
C ASN A 320 -16.57 12.36 -23.71
N ASN A 321 -16.59 11.15 -23.13
CA ASN A 321 -16.35 9.91 -23.89
C ASN A 321 -17.61 9.37 -24.59
N ASP A 322 -18.81 9.80 -24.19
CA ASP A 322 -20.06 9.45 -24.87
C ASP A 322 -20.28 10.22 -26.18
N LYS A 323 -19.48 11.26 -26.46
CA LYS A 323 -19.54 12.01 -27.73
C LYS A 323 -18.80 11.35 -28.90
N TYR A 324 -18.06 10.27 -28.67
CA TYR A 324 -17.21 9.63 -29.67
C TYR A 324 -17.47 8.12 -29.84
N ASN A 325 -18.60 7.60 -29.36
CA ASN A 325 -19.05 6.23 -29.64
C ASN A 325 -20.09 6.19 -30.76
#